data_AF-A0A963Z962-F1
#
_entry.id   AF-A0A963Z962-F1
#
_cell.length_a   1.000
_cell.length_b   1.000
_cell.length_c   1.000
_cell.angle_alpha   90.00
_cell.angle_beta   90.00
_cell.angle_gamma   90.00
#
_symmetry.space_group_name_H-M   'P 1'
#
loop_
_entity.id
_entity.type
_entity.pdbx_description
1 polymer ?
#
loop_
_entity_poly.entity_id
_entity_poly.type
_entity_poly.pdbx_seq_one_letter_code
_entity_poly.pdbx_strand_id
1 'polypeptide(L)' 'EATVKRFYYQSHDQLRRHLMDFVSAYNFARRLKTLRGLTPHQFICKTWTNEPERFRVNPLHQMPGLNTSHVRHFKLQAR' A
#
# COMPACT_ATOMS: atom_id res chain seq x y z
N GLU A 1 5.99 20.40 16.89
CA GLU A 1 4.74 20.79 16.19
C GLU A 1 4.37 19.72 15.16
N ALA A 2 3.26 19.02 15.34
CA ALA A 2 2.74 18.09 14.34
C ALA A 2 1.71 18.82 13.48
N THR A 3 1.96 18.95 12.18
CA THR A 3 1.05 19.63 11.25
C THR A 3 -0.11 18.71 10.90
N VAL A 4 -1.27 18.93 11.51
CA VAL A 4 -2.51 18.24 11.14
C VAL A 4 -3.19 19.02 10.01
N LYS A 5 -3.33 18.40 8.84
CA LYS A 5 -4.06 18.97 7.70
C LYS A 5 -5.44 18.31 7.57
N ARG A 6 -6.50 19.12 7.52
CA ARG A 6 -7.89 18.66 7.32
C ARG A 6 -8.24 18.74 5.83
N PHE A 7 -8.93 17.71 5.32
CA PHE A 7 -9.42 17.63 3.94
C PHE A 7 -10.93 17.44 3.95
N TYR A 8 -11.64 18.12 3.04
CA TYR A 8 -13.07 17.91 2.80
C TYR A 8 -13.25 17.07 1.54
N TYR A 9 -14.23 16.16 1.59
CA TYR A 9 -14.58 15.30 0.45
C TYR A 9 -16.05 15.50 0.10
N GLN A 10 -16.32 15.77 -1.18
CA GLN A 10 -17.68 15.86 -1.71
C GLN A 10 -18.30 14.48 -1.93
N SER A 11 -17.49 13.45 -2.17
CA SER A 11 -17.95 12.09 -2.38
C SER A 11 -16.99 11.05 -1.80
N HIS A 12 -17.52 9.84 -1.57
CA HIS A 12 -16.71 8.70 -1.15
C HIS A 12 -15.61 8.35 -2.17
N ASP A 13 -15.86 8.53 -3.47
CA ASP A 13 -14.84 8.26 -4.49
C ASP A 13 -13.68 9.24 -4.46
N GLN A 14 -13.92 10.48 -4.03
CA GLN A 14 -12.84 11.45 -3.81
C GLN A 14 -11.97 11.02 -2.63
N LEU A 15 -12.59 10.57 -1.53
CA LEU A 15 -11.87 10.02 -0.38
C LEU A 15 -11.06 8.78 -0.75
N ARG A 16 -11.66 7.82 -1.47
CA ARG A 16 -10.98 6.56 -1.86
C ARG A 16 -9.75 6.82 -2.73
N ARG A 17 -9.86 7.73 -3.70
CA ARG A 17 -8.72 8.12 -4.55
C ARG A 17 -7.60 8.76 -3.74
N HIS A 18 -7.93 9.75 -2.90
CA HIS A 18 -6.92 10.42 -2.08
C HIS A 18 -6.21 9.44 -1.13
N LEU A 19 -6.95 8.54 -0.47
CA LEU A 19 -6.35 7.51 0.38
C LEU A 19 -5.46 6.55 -0.42
N MET A 20 -5.90 6.12 -1.61
CA MET A 20 -5.08 5.29 -2.49
C MET A 20 -3.78 5.98 -2.88
N ASP A 21 -3.83 7.25 -3.27
CA ASP A 21 -2.64 8.01 -3.67
C ASP A 21 -1.69 8.18 -2.48
N PHE A 22 -2.22 8.52 -1.31
CA PHE A 22 -1.42 8.68 -0.09
C PHE A 22 -0.73 7.39 0.33
N VAL A 23 -1.48 6.28 0.38
CA VAL A 23 -0.96 4.96 0.75
C VAL A 23 0.07 4.50 -0.29
N SER A 24 -0.19 4.71 -1.58
CA SER A 24 0.73 4.33 -2.66
C SER A 24 2.03 5.15 -2.60
N ALA A 25 1.94 6.46 -2.43
CA ALA A 25 3.13 7.31 -2.27
C ALA A 25 3.97 6.89 -1.06
N TYR A 26 3.32 6.61 0.07
CA TYR A 26 4.02 6.15 1.26
C TYR A 26 4.70 4.80 1.06
N ASN A 27 3.97 3.82 0.51
CA ASN A 27 4.45 2.44 0.37
C ASN A 27 5.52 2.27 -0.72
N PHE A 28 5.51 3.11 -1.76
CA PHE A 28 6.34 2.93 -2.96
C PHE A 28 7.30 4.07 -3.26
N ALA A 29 6.92 5.33 -3.03
CA ALA A 29 7.76 6.46 -3.44
C ALA A 29 8.86 6.75 -2.41
N ARG A 30 8.57 6.53 -1.11
CA ARG A 30 9.48 6.94 -0.04
C ARG A 30 10.36 5.78 0.47
N ARG A 31 11.67 5.92 0.27
CA ARG A 31 12.68 5.03 0.90
C ARG A 31 12.96 5.50 2.32
N LEU A 32 12.95 4.60 3.28
CA LEU A 32 13.10 4.93 4.70
C LEU A 32 14.50 4.54 5.22
N LYS A 33 15.19 5.48 5.88
CA LYS A 33 16.51 5.24 6.49
C LYS A 33 16.47 4.11 7.53
N THR A 34 15.41 4.06 8.33
CA THR A 34 15.16 3.01 9.33
C THR A 34 15.02 1.62 8.71
N LEU A 35 14.57 1.55 7.45
CA LEU A 35 14.46 0.31 6.68
C LEU A 35 15.68 0.08 5.77
N ARG A 36 16.83 0.69 6.10
CA ARG A 36 18.08 0.60 5.32
C ARG A 36 17.90 1.03 3.86
N GLY A 37 17.06 2.05 3.63
CA GLY A 37 16.75 2.55 2.29
C GLY A 37 15.75 1.69 1.51
N LEU A 38 15.06 0.74 2.14
CA LEU A 38 13.92 0.08 1.49
C LEU A 38 12.67 0.96 1.56
N THR A 39 11.80 0.82 0.57
CA THR A 39 10.43 1.30 0.71
C THR A 39 9.67 0.39 1.69
N PRO A 40 8.60 0.85 2.34
CA PRO A 40 7.78 0.01 3.20
C PRO A 40 7.33 -1.28 2.51
N HIS A 41 6.90 -1.20 1.26
CA HIS A 41 6.50 -2.38 0.49
C HIS A 41 7.66 -3.37 0.30
N GLN A 42 8.83 -2.90 -0.14
CA GLN A 42 10.00 -3.76 -0.32
C GLN A 42 10.42 -4.46 0.97
N PHE A 43 10.35 -3.74 2.09
CA PHE A 43 10.62 -4.31 3.40
C PHE A 43 9.62 -5.42 3.74
N ILE A 44 8.32 -5.20 3.56
CA ILE A 44 7.29 -6.21 3.80
C ILE A 44 7.50 -7.45 2.93
N CYS A 45 7.74 -7.29 1.63
CA CYS A 45 8.02 -8.42 0.73
C CYS A 45 9.26 -9.21 1.17
N LYS A 46 10.34 -8.50 1.52
CA LYS A 46 11.58 -9.15 1.98
C LYS A 46 11.38 -9.90 3.29
N THR A 47 10.65 -9.31 4.24
CA THR A 47 10.34 -9.95 5.53
C THR A 47 9.43 -11.14 5.32
N TRP A 48 8.44 -11.07 4.43
CA TRP A 48 7.64 -12.24 4.07
C TRP A 48 8.54 -13.37 3.55
N THR A 49 9.44 -13.08 2.60
CA THR A 49 10.31 -14.12 1.99
C THR A 49 11.16 -14.84 3.02
N ASN A 50 11.58 -14.15 4.07
CA ASN A 50 12.44 -14.72 5.10
C ASN A 50 11.66 -15.35 6.26
N GLU A 51 10.51 -14.79 6.62
CA GLU A 51 9.73 -15.11 7.83
C GLU A 51 8.21 -15.16 7.49
N PRO A 52 7.78 -16.06 6.59
CA PRO A 52 6.40 -16.09 6.09
C PRO A 52 5.37 -16.41 7.17
N GLU A 53 5.74 -17.18 8.19
CA GLU A 53 4.91 -17.56 9.33
C GLU A 53 4.45 -16.38 10.19
N ARG A 54 5.15 -15.24 10.12
CA ARG A 54 4.74 -14.00 10.79
C ARG A 54 3.57 -13.30 10.10
N PHE A 55 3.22 -13.73 8.89
CA PHE A 55 2.17 -13.12 8.08
C PHE A 55 0.98 -14.07 7.92
N ARG A 56 -0.22 -13.55 8.18
CA ARG A 56 -1.47 -14.30 7.93
C ARG A 56 -1.82 -14.38 6.44
N VAL A 57 -1.27 -13.50 5.61
CA VAL A 57 -1.62 -13.36 4.19
C VAL A 57 -0.36 -13.06 3.37
N ASN A 58 -0.29 -13.60 2.15
CA ASN A 58 0.78 -13.28 1.20
C ASN A 58 0.63 -11.85 0.63
N PRO A 59 1.56 -10.93 0.92
CA PRO A 59 1.51 -9.54 0.47
C PRO A 59 1.78 -9.39 -1.02
N LEU A 60 2.42 -10.37 -1.67
CA LEU A 60 2.75 -10.33 -3.10
C LEU A 60 1.51 -10.30 -4.00
N HIS A 61 0.38 -10.81 -3.51
CA HIS A 61 -0.87 -10.90 -4.27
C HIS A 61 -1.86 -9.77 -3.94
N GLN A 62 -1.57 -8.92 -2.94
CA GLN A 62 -2.49 -7.87 -2.51
C GLN A 62 -2.34 -6.55 -3.27
N MET A 63 -1.45 -6.50 -4.27
CA MET A 63 -1.30 -5.34 -5.12
C MET A 63 -1.24 -5.72 -6.60
N PRO A 64 -2.34 -5.56 -7.36
CA PRO A 64 -2.15 -5.33 -8.79
C PRO A 64 -1.33 -4.04 -8.89
N GLY A 65 -0.28 -4.04 -9.72
CA GLY A 65 0.55 -2.86 -9.93
C GLY A 65 -0.24 -1.61 -10.33
N LEU A 66 0.47 -0.49 -10.49
CA LEU A 66 -0.03 0.86 -10.79
C LEU A 66 -1.48 0.87 -11.34
N ASN A 67 -2.44 1.16 -10.45
CA ASN A 67 -3.86 1.25 -10.80
C ASN A 67 -4.04 2.42 -11.77
N THR A 68 -3.91 2.16 -13.07
CA THR A 68 -4.60 2.97 -14.08
C THR A 68 -6.09 2.85 -13.77
N SER A 69 -6.79 3.97 -13.76
CA SER A 69 -8.13 4.16 -13.17
C SER A 69 -9.28 3.33 -13.81
N HIS A 70 -9.03 2.16 -14.36
CA HIS A 70 -10.03 1.20 -14.80
C HIS A 70 -10.09 0.01 -13.86
N VAL A 71 -11.20 -0.04 -13.12
CA VAL A 71 -11.73 -1.12 -12.30
C VAL A 71 -11.25 -2.50 -12.78
N ARG A 72 -10.48 -3.20 -11.94
CA ARG A 72 -10.37 -4.66 -12.03
C ARG A 72 -10.66 -5.28 -10.66
N HIS A 73 -11.92 -5.67 -10.54
CA HIS A 73 -12.43 -6.88 -9.90
C HIS A 73 -11.40 -7.66 -9.07
N PHE A 74 -11.53 -7.58 -7.75
CA PHE A 74 -10.91 -8.51 -6.81
C PHE A 74 -11.30 -9.94 -7.21
N LYS A 75 -10.37 -10.72 -7.76
CA LYS A 75 -10.54 -12.18 -7.79
C LYS A 75 -10.06 -12.75 -6.46
N LEU A 76 -11.01 -13.40 -5.80
CA LEU A 76 -10.86 -14.28 -4.65
C LEU A 76 -9.66 -15.22 -4.79
N GLN A 77 -8.99 -15.44 -3.66
CA GLN A 77 -8.04 -16.52 -3.48
C GLN A 77 -8.68 -17.87 -3.81
N ALA A 78 -7.91 -18.75 -4.47
CA ALA A 78 -8.14 -20.19 -4.41
C ALA A 78 -6.79 -20.90 -4.39
N ARG A 79 -6.65 -21.71 -3.32
CA ARG A 79 -5.57 -22.63 -2.93
C ARG A 79 -4.36 -22.01 -2.25
#